data_AF-A0A7X0PY81-F1
#
_entry.id   AF-A0A7X0PY81-F1
#
_cell.length_a   1.000
_cell.length_b   1.000
_cell.length_c   1.000
_cell.angle_alpha   90.00
_cell.angle_beta   90.00
_cell.angle_gamma   90.00
#
_symmetry.space_group_name_H-M   'P 1'
#
loop_
_entity.id
_entity.type
_entity.pdbx_description
1 polymer ?
#
loop_
_entity_poly.entity_id
_entity_poly.type
_entity_poly.pdbx_seq_one_letter_code
_entity_poly.pdbx_strand_id
1 'polypeptide(L)'
;MIWRNWSPVVGIWGLIAGAGIVSYAGATSLGTRPYDPTIMASWVQAIGSIGAILGAVWVARHQQRVEMAKRRDAIFAVATAAVLRTDEIAKHLEHKDPQSAMALHFHRSITDSVISAMNSVPLHEIGMPNAILAFASMRDQIGFLAYSVEQLVAGPWRHEDLGKHLERAKYDFADEPETYRELIEQANRSLAHNVQVHVRAIHQEFQVIERELASKH
;
A
#
# COMPACT_ATOMS: atom_id res chain seq x y z
N MET A 1 17.50 15.53 11.94
CA MET A 1 17.79 15.65 13.38
C MET A 1 17.06 14.53 14.10
N ILE A 2 17.76 13.43 14.39
CA ILE A 2 17.17 12.19 14.91
C ILE A 2 17.05 12.33 16.43
N TRP A 3 15.83 12.54 16.94
CA TRP A 3 15.56 12.43 18.37
C TRP A 3 15.68 10.97 18.78
N ARG A 4 16.85 10.59 19.27
CA ARG A 4 17.13 9.27 19.84
C ARG A 4 16.27 9.13 21.11
N ASN A 5 15.35 8.18 21.14
CA ASN A 5 14.49 7.97 22.29
C ASN A 5 15.32 7.24 23.38
N TRP A 6 15.93 7.97 24.32
CA TRP A 6 16.81 7.43 25.39
C TRP A 6 16.03 6.76 26.53
N SER A 7 14.70 6.88 26.55
CA SER A 7 13.82 6.29 27.57
C SER A 7 14.09 4.79 27.87
N PRO A 8 14.35 3.91 26.88
CA PRO A 8 14.65 2.50 27.15
C PRO A 8 16.03 2.29 27.79
N VAL A 9 17.02 3.08 27.37
CA VAL A 9 18.38 3.05 27.92
C VAL A 9 18.36 3.47 29.39
N VAL A 10 17.59 4.52 29.71
CA VAL A 10 17.36 4.97 31.09
C VAL A 10 16.65 3.91 31.93
N GLY A 11 15.68 3.19 31.35
CA GLY A 11 15.01 2.08 32.05
C GLY A 11 15.95 0.92 32.40
N ILE A 12 16.84 0.54 31.48
CA ILE A 12 17.85 -0.50 31.71
C ILE A 12 18.87 -0.04 32.77
N TRP A 13 19.36 1.19 32.68
CA TRP A 13 20.26 1.76 33.69
C TRP A 13 19.59 1.90 35.06
N GLY A 14 18.31 2.25 35.12
CA GLY A 14 17.53 2.32 36.36
C GLY A 14 17.38 0.94 37.02
N LEU A 15 17.20 -0.12 36.23
CA LEU A 15 17.13 -1.50 36.71
C LEU A 15 18.50 -1.98 37.25
N ILE A 16 19.59 -1.65 36.55
CA ILE A 16 20.96 -1.95 36.98
C ILE A 16 21.33 -1.17 38.25
N ALA A 17 20.96 0.12 38.32
CA ALA A 17 21.20 0.96 39.50
C ALA A 17 20.37 0.50 40.71
N GLY A 18 19.08 0.17 40.50
CA GLY A 18 18.21 -0.39 41.52
C GLY A 18 18.73 -1.73 42.06
N ALA A 19 19.21 -2.60 41.17
CA ALA A 19 19.88 -3.84 41.53
C ALA A 19 21.15 -3.62 42.36
N GLY A 20 21.97 -2.63 41.99
CA GLY A 20 23.16 -2.25 42.76
C GLY A 20 22.83 -1.76 44.16
N ILE A 21 21.76 -0.97 44.31
CA ILE A 21 21.29 -0.45 45.61
C ILE A 21 20.73 -1.58 46.49
N VAL A 22 19.89 -2.45 45.94
CA VAL A 22 19.31 -3.60 46.66
C VAL A 22 20.39 -4.62 47.03
N SER A 23 21.37 -4.83 46.15
CA SER A 23 22.50 -5.73 46.43
C SER A 23 23.44 -5.14 47.48
N TYR A 24 23.71 -3.83 47.45
CA TYR A 24 24.46 -3.17 48.52
C TYR A 24 23.74 -3.28 49.86
N ALA A 25 22.42 -3.06 49.90
CA ALA A 25 21.60 -3.20 51.12
C ALA A 25 21.50 -4.66 51.62
N GLY A 26 21.41 -5.63 50.71
CA GLY A 26 21.38 -7.06 51.03
C GLY A 26 22.74 -7.60 51.48
N ALA A 27 23.84 -7.18 50.85
CA ALA A 27 25.21 -7.54 51.21
C ALA A 27 25.64 -6.93 52.53
N THR A 28 25.18 -5.71 52.83
CA THR A 28 25.47 -5.04 54.11
C THR A 28 24.52 -5.49 55.21
N SER A 29 23.43 -6.22 54.93
CA SER A 29 22.51 -6.82 55.92
C SER A 29 22.29 -5.94 57.16
N LEU A 30 21.98 -4.66 56.98
CA LEU A 30 21.79 -3.72 58.10
C LEU A 30 22.89 -3.82 59.19
N GLY A 31 24.15 -4.09 58.79
CA GLY A 31 25.34 -4.16 59.65
C GLY A 31 25.63 -5.50 60.35
N THR A 32 25.00 -6.63 60.00
CA THR A 32 25.03 -7.84 60.87
C THR A 32 25.74 -9.10 60.33
N ARG A 33 26.23 -9.16 59.08
CA ARG A 33 27.00 -10.31 58.55
C ARG A 33 28.21 -9.91 57.70
N PRO A 34 29.31 -10.72 57.69
CA PRO A 34 30.47 -10.49 56.84
C PRO A 34 30.10 -10.69 55.35
N TYR A 35 30.67 -9.83 54.50
CA TYR A 35 30.46 -9.81 53.06
C TYR A 35 30.83 -11.16 52.40
N ASP A 36 29.89 -11.78 51.68
CA ASP A 36 30.10 -13.03 50.94
C ASP A 36 30.08 -12.78 49.42
N PRO A 37 31.23 -12.85 48.74
CA PRO A 37 31.34 -12.68 47.29
C PRO A 37 30.51 -13.68 46.48
N THR A 38 30.28 -14.87 47.04
CA THR A 38 29.54 -15.98 46.39
C THR A 38 28.05 -15.66 46.31
N ILE A 39 27.51 -15.11 47.40
CA ILE A 39 26.12 -14.64 47.47
C ILE A 39 25.94 -13.46 46.50
N MET A 40 26.90 -12.52 46.45
CA MET A 40 26.88 -11.41 45.50
C MET A 40 26.93 -11.86 44.03
N ALA A 41 27.77 -12.84 43.71
CA ALA A 41 27.83 -13.42 42.36
C ALA A 41 26.48 -14.04 41.95
N SER A 42 25.82 -14.76 42.87
CA SER A 42 24.50 -15.36 42.61
C SER A 42 23.40 -14.32 42.35
N TRP A 43 23.41 -13.19 43.08
CA TRP A 43 22.47 -12.08 42.88
C TRP A 43 22.72 -11.36 41.55
N VAL A 44 23.99 -11.06 41.23
CA VAL A 44 24.36 -10.43 39.95
C VAL A 44 23.99 -11.32 38.77
N GLN A 45 24.19 -12.64 38.88
CA GLN A 45 23.82 -13.61 37.85
C GLN A 45 22.30 -13.69 37.65
N ALA A 46 21.52 -13.73 38.74
CA ALA A 46 20.06 -13.77 38.67
C ALA A 46 19.46 -12.50 38.05
N ILE A 47 20.04 -11.34 38.33
CA ILE A 47 19.60 -10.06 37.75
C ILE A 47 20.05 -9.97 36.28
N GLY A 48 21.25 -10.46 35.96
CA GLY A 48 21.76 -10.52 34.59
C GLY A 48 20.88 -11.36 33.67
N SER A 49 20.35 -12.50 34.14
CA SER A 49 19.45 -13.35 33.34
C SER A 49 18.08 -12.70 33.11
N ILE A 50 17.50 -12.06 34.13
CA ILE A 50 16.23 -11.30 33.98
C ILE A 50 16.42 -10.13 33.01
N GLY A 51 17.51 -9.38 33.15
CA GLY A 51 17.85 -8.29 32.24
C GLY A 51 18.03 -8.76 30.80
N ALA A 52 18.68 -9.91 30.59
CA ALA A 52 18.85 -10.50 29.26
C ALA A 52 17.52 -10.93 28.63
N ILE A 53 16.61 -11.54 29.40
CA ILE A 53 15.27 -11.92 28.92
C ILE A 53 14.46 -10.68 28.53
N LEU A 54 14.46 -9.64 29.37
CA LEU A 54 13.76 -8.39 29.08
C LEU A 54 14.35 -7.67 27.86
N GLY A 55 15.69 -7.66 27.73
CA GLY A 55 16.39 -7.14 26.57
C GLY A 55 16.04 -7.91 25.30
N ALA A 56 16.03 -9.24 25.34
CA ALA A 56 15.66 -10.08 24.21
C ALA A 56 14.20 -9.86 23.78
N VAL A 57 13.26 -9.78 24.73
CA VAL A 57 11.85 -9.49 24.45
C VAL A 57 11.68 -8.08 23.87
N TRP A 58 12.42 -7.08 24.38
CA TRP A 58 12.38 -5.72 23.83
C TRP A 58 12.94 -5.66 22.42
N VAL A 59 14.12 -6.26 22.18
CA VAL A 59 14.74 -6.33 20.86
C VAL A 59 13.82 -7.06 19.88
N ALA A 60 13.24 -8.19 20.28
CA ALA A 60 12.30 -8.95 19.44
C ALA A 60 11.06 -8.10 19.08
N ARG A 61 10.45 -7.41 20.07
CA ARG A 61 9.31 -6.52 19.82
C ARG A 61 9.69 -5.32 18.95
N HIS A 62 10.89 -4.76 19.14
CA HIS A 62 11.36 -3.65 18.33
C HIS A 62 11.61 -4.08 16.88
N GLN A 63 12.28 -5.21 16.68
CA GLN A 63 12.51 -5.81 15.35
C GLN A 63 11.19 -6.11 14.65
N GLN A 64 10.23 -6.75 15.32
CA GLN A 64 8.90 -7.00 14.78
C GLN A 64 8.19 -5.72 14.33
N ARG A 65 8.25 -4.64 15.14
CA ARG A 65 7.65 -3.35 14.77
C ARG A 65 8.30 -2.73 13.54
N VAL A 66 9.62 -2.75 13.46
CA VAL A 66 10.38 -2.23 12.31
C VAL A 66 10.09 -3.03 11.04
N GLU A 67 10.00 -4.36 11.17
CA GLU A 67 9.70 -5.23 10.03
C GLU A 67 8.27 -5.03 9.52
N MET A 68 7.29 -4.90 10.41
CA MET A 68 5.90 -4.58 10.05
C MET A 68 5.79 -3.20 9.37
N ALA A 69 6.57 -2.20 9.82
CA ALA A 69 6.62 -0.89 9.17
C ALA A 69 7.18 -1.00 7.74
N LYS A 70 8.32 -1.68 7.55
CA LYS A 70 8.90 -1.89 6.21
C LYS A 70 7.95 -2.60 5.26
N ARG A 71 7.19 -3.58 5.77
CA ARG A 71 6.18 -4.30 4.98
C ARG A 71 5.05 -3.36 4.55
N ARG A 72 4.54 -2.52 5.46
CA ARG A 72 3.54 -1.49 5.12
C ARG A 72 4.06 -0.49 4.08
N ASP A 73 5.31 -0.06 4.20
CA ASP A 73 5.94 0.84 3.22
C ASP A 73 6.02 0.19 1.84
N ALA A 74 6.38 -1.09 1.77
CA ALA A 74 6.41 -1.84 0.51
C ALA A 74 5.02 -1.94 -0.14
N ILE A 75 3.98 -2.17 0.67
CA ILE A 75 2.58 -2.23 0.21
C ILE A 75 2.15 -0.87 -0.35
N PHE A 76 2.45 0.20 0.38
CA PHE A 76 2.17 1.56 -0.05
C PHE A 76 2.92 1.92 -1.33
N ALA A 77 4.18 1.49 -1.47
CA ALA A 77 4.97 1.70 -2.67
C ALA A 77 4.37 1.00 -3.90
N VAL A 78 3.88 -0.24 -3.74
CA VAL A 78 3.18 -0.96 -4.82
C VAL A 78 1.88 -0.24 -5.21
N ALA A 79 1.08 0.19 -4.24
CA ALA A 79 -0.14 0.97 -4.51
C ALA A 79 0.19 2.31 -5.20
N THR A 80 1.25 3.00 -4.77
CA THR A 80 1.71 4.24 -5.38
C THR A 80 2.13 4.02 -6.83
N ALA A 81 2.90 2.97 -7.11
CA ALA A 81 3.29 2.62 -8.48
C ALA A 81 2.08 2.36 -9.38
N ALA A 82 1.03 1.72 -8.84
CA ALA A 82 -0.22 1.49 -9.56
C ALA A 82 -0.96 2.80 -9.89
N VAL A 83 -1.03 3.75 -8.95
CA VAL A 83 -1.60 5.09 -9.22
C VAL A 83 -0.80 5.83 -10.26
N LEU A 84 0.53 5.83 -10.18
CA LEU A 84 1.38 6.54 -11.16
C LEU A 84 1.15 6.03 -12.59
N ARG A 85 0.98 4.72 -12.77
CA ARG A 85 0.62 4.13 -14.08
C ARG A 85 -0.79 4.50 -14.51
N THR A 86 -1.72 4.59 -13.56
CA THR A 86 -3.09 5.04 -13.82
C THR A 86 -3.11 6.51 -14.28
N ASP A 87 -2.27 7.36 -13.70
CA ASP A 87 -2.12 8.76 -14.08
C ASP A 87 -1.53 8.93 -15.48
N GLU A 88 -0.60 8.06 -15.89
CA GLU A 88 -0.08 8.02 -17.26
C GLU A 88 -1.22 7.75 -18.26
N ILE A 89 -2.08 6.77 -17.97
CA ILE A 89 -3.26 6.47 -18.80
C ILE A 89 -4.21 7.68 -18.81
N ALA A 90 -4.46 8.30 -17.65
CA ALA A 90 -5.35 9.45 -17.55
C ALA A 90 -4.88 10.63 -18.41
N LYS A 91 -3.57 10.91 -18.44
CA LYS A 91 -2.98 11.96 -19.31
C LYS A 91 -3.28 11.74 -20.79
N HIS A 92 -3.28 10.48 -21.24
CA HIS A 92 -3.58 10.18 -22.65
C HIS A 92 -5.04 10.44 -23.02
N LEU A 93 -5.96 10.46 -22.04
CA LEU A 93 -7.37 10.80 -22.26
C LEU A 93 -7.62 12.30 -22.49
N GLU A 94 -6.65 13.15 -22.14
CA GLU A 94 -6.76 14.60 -22.32
C GLU A 94 -6.42 15.06 -23.75
N HIS A 95 -5.92 14.15 -24.59
CA HIS A 95 -5.64 14.45 -26.00
C HIS A 95 -6.94 14.70 -26.78
N LYS A 96 -6.83 15.48 -27.86
CA LYS A 96 -7.94 15.74 -28.80
C LYS A 96 -8.51 14.45 -29.40
N ASP A 97 -7.66 13.44 -29.59
CA ASP A 97 -8.04 12.10 -30.02
C ASP A 97 -7.50 11.07 -29.01
N PRO A 98 -8.27 10.77 -27.95
CA PRO A 98 -7.89 9.81 -26.92
C PRO A 98 -7.65 8.41 -27.45
N GLN A 99 -8.41 7.99 -28.47
CA GLN A 99 -8.28 6.64 -29.05
C GLN A 99 -6.90 6.46 -29.68
N SER A 100 -6.50 7.37 -30.56
CA SER A 100 -5.19 7.30 -31.23
C SER A 100 -4.04 7.47 -30.24
N ALA A 101 -4.16 8.41 -29.29
CA ALA A 101 -3.14 8.59 -28.24
C ALA A 101 -2.94 7.31 -27.43
N MET A 102 -4.04 6.68 -27.02
CA MET A 102 -3.99 5.43 -26.26
C MET A 102 -3.43 4.27 -27.09
N ALA A 103 -3.80 4.16 -28.37
CA ALA A 103 -3.31 3.11 -29.26
C ALA A 103 -1.79 3.15 -29.45
N LEU A 104 -1.18 4.34 -29.39
CA LEU A 104 0.26 4.53 -29.54
C LEU A 104 1.06 4.28 -28.25
N HIS A 105 0.47 4.57 -27.09
CA HIS A 105 1.19 4.61 -25.82
C HIS A 105 0.83 3.49 -24.86
N PHE A 106 -0.33 2.86 -25.02
CA PHE A 106 -0.79 1.81 -24.13
C PHE A 106 -0.42 0.41 -24.64
N HIS A 107 0.14 -0.39 -23.73
CA HIS A 107 0.29 -1.83 -23.89
C HIS A 107 -0.27 -2.54 -22.66
N ARG A 108 -1.08 -3.59 -22.89
CA ARG A 108 -1.70 -4.42 -21.83
C ARG A 108 -0.69 -4.95 -20.80
N SER A 109 0.54 -5.23 -21.25
CA SER A 109 1.64 -5.66 -20.39
C SER A 109 1.95 -4.70 -19.24
N ILE A 110 1.68 -3.39 -19.41
CA ILE A 110 1.85 -2.38 -18.35
C ILE A 110 0.88 -2.69 -17.20
N THR A 111 -0.41 -2.85 -17.49
CA THR A 111 -1.43 -3.17 -16.48
C THR A 111 -1.23 -4.57 -15.90
N ASP A 112 -0.83 -5.55 -16.70
CA ASP A 112 -0.57 -6.92 -16.23
C ASP A 112 0.61 -6.94 -15.23
N SER A 113 1.66 -6.15 -15.48
CA SER A 113 2.81 -6.05 -14.57
C SER A 113 2.42 -5.46 -13.21
N VAL A 114 1.53 -4.46 -13.20
CA VAL A 114 1.02 -3.84 -11.98
C VAL A 114 0.14 -4.82 -11.22
N ILE A 115 -0.79 -5.51 -11.89
CA ILE A 115 -1.64 -6.54 -11.29
C ILE A 115 -0.78 -7.66 -10.69
N SER A 116 0.27 -8.10 -11.39
CA SER A 116 1.21 -9.10 -10.90
C SER A 116 1.94 -8.63 -9.64
N ALA A 117 2.42 -7.38 -9.63
CA ALA A 117 3.06 -6.80 -8.45
C ALA A 117 2.07 -6.75 -7.27
N MET A 118 0.83 -6.32 -7.50
CA MET A 118 -0.21 -6.26 -6.48
C MET A 118 -0.59 -7.65 -5.94
N ASN A 119 -0.62 -8.68 -6.80
CA ASN A 119 -0.87 -10.06 -6.38
C ASN A 119 0.23 -10.67 -5.51
N SER A 120 1.47 -10.15 -5.61
CA SER A 120 2.57 -10.61 -4.77
C SER A 120 2.52 -10.07 -3.34
N VAL A 121 1.63 -9.11 -3.07
CA VAL A 121 1.58 -8.41 -1.78
C VAL A 121 0.91 -9.29 -0.71
N PRO A 122 1.57 -9.51 0.46
CA PRO A 122 1.00 -10.30 1.55
C PRO A 122 -0.03 -9.49 2.36
N LEU A 123 -1.23 -9.28 1.81
CA LEU A 123 -2.27 -8.40 2.40
C LEU A 123 -2.70 -8.82 3.82
N HIS A 124 -2.61 -10.11 4.15
CA HIS A 124 -2.93 -10.64 5.48
C HIS A 124 -2.04 -10.05 6.59
N GLU A 125 -0.91 -9.45 6.25
CA GLU A 125 0.04 -8.87 7.21
C GLU A 125 -0.25 -7.40 7.56
N ILE A 126 -1.11 -6.72 6.78
CA ILE A 126 -1.46 -5.31 7.01
C ILE A 126 -2.21 -5.14 8.34
N GLY A 127 -3.05 -6.12 8.67
CA GLY A 127 -3.86 -6.16 9.89
C GLY A 127 -4.94 -5.08 9.97
N MET A 128 -5.30 -4.45 8.84
CA MET A 128 -6.30 -3.38 8.76
C MET A 128 -7.33 -3.77 7.70
N PRO A 129 -8.54 -4.21 8.09
CA PRO A 129 -9.54 -4.73 7.16
C PRO A 129 -9.86 -3.78 6.01
N ASN A 130 -10.02 -2.47 6.29
CA ASN A 130 -10.32 -1.47 5.28
C ASN A 130 -9.20 -1.31 4.24
N ALA A 131 -7.94 -1.30 4.68
CA ALA A 131 -6.80 -1.23 3.76
C ALA A 131 -6.69 -2.48 2.88
N ILE A 132 -7.01 -3.67 3.43
CA ILE A 132 -7.03 -4.92 2.67
C ILE A 132 -8.13 -4.88 1.60
N LEU A 133 -9.34 -4.46 1.97
CA LEU A 133 -10.46 -4.35 1.05
C LEU A 133 -10.20 -3.31 -0.04
N ALA A 134 -9.69 -2.13 0.33
CA ALA A 134 -9.35 -1.08 -0.63
C ALA A 134 -8.25 -1.52 -1.60
N PHE A 135 -7.21 -2.22 -1.12
CA PHE A 135 -6.15 -2.75 -1.99
C PHE A 135 -6.67 -3.81 -2.96
N ALA A 136 -7.54 -4.71 -2.49
CA ALA A 136 -8.17 -5.72 -3.35
C ALA A 136 -9.08 -5.07 -4.41
N SER A 137 -9.92 -4.12 -3.99
CA SER A 137 -10.78 -3.33 -4.90
C SER A 137 -9.95 -2.58 -5.94
N MET A 138 -8.88 -1.91 -5.52
CA MET A 138 -7.95 -1.20 -6.40
C MET A 138 -7.35 -2.12 -7.47
N ARG A 139 -6.94 -3.34 -7.09
CA ARG A 139 -6.42 -4.34 -8.03
C ARG A 139 -7.48 -4.71 -9.08
N ASP A 140 -8.71 -4.94 -8.65
CA ASP A 140 -9.80 -5.32 -9.56
C ASP A 140 -10.12 -4.16 -10.52
N GLN A 141 -10.11 -2.90 -10.01
CA GLN A 141 -10.28 -1.70 -10.84
C GLN A 141 -9.18 -1.53 -11.89
N ILE A 142 -7.94 -1.93 -11.61
CA ILE A 142 -6.85 -1.91 -12.63
C ILE A 142 -7.14 -2.93 -13.74
N GLY A 143 -7.72 -4.09 -13.40
CA GLY A 143 -8.19 -5.06 -14.40
C GLY A 143 -9.29 -4.47 -15.29
N PHE A 144 -10.28 -3.81 -14.69
CA PHE A 144 -11.35 -3.16 -15.44
C PHE A 144 -10.87 -1.95 -16.26
N LEU A 145 -9.88 -1.22 -15.75
CA LEU A 145 -9.20 -0.14 -16.47
C LEU A 145 -8.54 -0.70 -17.74
N ALA A 146 -7.75 -1.77 -17.63
CA ALA A 146 -7.10 -2.40 -18.76
C ALA A 146 -8.11 -2.81 -19.84
N TYR A 147 -9.20 -3.46 -19.44
CA TYR A 147 -10.29 -3.83 -20.34
C TYR A 147 -10.92 -2.62 -21.02
N SER A 148 -11.22 -1.56 -20.26
CA SER A 148 -11.85 -0.34 -20.80
C SER A 148 -10.93 0.39 -21.78
N VAL A 149 -9.62 0.39 -21.52
CA VAL A 149 -8.61 0.93 -22.44
C VAL A 149 -8.56 0.12 -23.73
N GLU A 150 -8.60 -1.21 -23.65
CA GLU A 150 -8.66 -2.07 -24.85
C GLU A 150 -9.89 -1.78 -25.70
N GLN A 151 -11.06 -1.59 -25.07
CA GLN A 151 -12.29 -1.22 -25.76
C GLN A 151 -12.19 0.17 -26.44
N LEU A 152 -11.61 1.15 -25.74
CA LEU A 152 -11.35 2.48 -26.32
C LEU A 152 -10.44 2.39 -27.54
N VAL A 153 -9.32 1.66 -27.44
CA VAL A 153 -8.37 1.47 -28.54
C VAL A 153 -9.02 0.74 -29.72
N ALA A 154 -9.79 -0.32 -29.44
CA ALA A 154 -10.50 -1.08 -30.46
C ALA A 154 -11.57 -0.24 -31.20
N GLY A 155 -12.09 0.79 -30.53
CA GLY A 155 -13.09 1.71 -31.07
C GLY A 155 -14.51 1.15 -31.02
N PRO A 156 -15.52 2.00 -31.25
CA PRO A 156 -16.92 1.69 -30.97
C PRO A 156 -17.51 0.66 -31.94
N TRP A 157 -16.88 0.47 -33.11
CA TRP A 157 -17.25 -0.54 -34.10
C TRP A 157 -16.99 -1.97 -33.64
N ARG A 158 -16.00 -2.18 -32.77
CA ARG A 158 -15.63 -3.51 -32.26
C ARG A 158 -16.30 -3.85 -30.94
N HIS A 159 -16.98 -2.89 -30.32
CA HIS A 159 -17.76 -3.11 -29.12
C HIS A 159 -19.07 -3.80 -29.49
N GLU A 160 -19.43 -4.87 -28.78
CA GLU A 160 -20.55 -5.75 -29.19
C GLU A 160 -21.88 -5.01 -29.37
N ASP A 161 -22.27 -4.18 -28.39
CA ASP A 161 -23.54 -3.46 -28.48
C ASP A 161 -23.43 -2.19 -29.32
N LEU A 162 -22.41 -1.35 -29.11
CA LEU A 162 -22.24 -0.10 -29.86
C LEU A 162 -22.05 -0.35 -31.35
N GLY A 163 -21.30 -1.39 -31.74
CA GLY A 163 -21.06 -1.73 -33.15
C GLY A 163 -22.37 -2.03 -33.87
N LYS A 164 -23.26 -2.84 -33.28
CA LYS A 164 -24.59 -3.14 -33.84
C LYS A 164 -25.44 -1.87 -34.01
N HIS A 165 -25.40 -0.95 -33.04
CA HIS A 165 -26.13 0.31 -33.13
C HIS A 165 -25.57 1.24 -34.21
N LEU A 166 -24.24 1.37 -34.29
CA LEU A 166 -23.58 2.17 -35.32
C LEU A 166 -23.81 1.63 -36.73
N GLU A 167 -23.83 0.30 -36.87
CA GLU A 167 -24.07 -0.36 -38.15
C GLU A 167 -25.50 -0.15 -38.64
N ARG A 168 -26.49 -0.16 -37.72
CA ARG A 168 -27.87 0.23 -38.04
C ARG A 168 -27.98 1.72 -38.38
N ALA A 169 -27.35 2.58 -37.56
CA ALA A 169 -27.35 4.02 -37.75
C ALA A 169 -26.76 4.46 -39.10
N LYS A 170 -25.81 3.69 -39.65
CA LYS A 170 -25.27 3.93 -40.99
C LYS A 170 -26.34 3.95 -42.08
N TYR A 171 -27.37 3.11 -41.95
CA TYR A 171 -28.48 3.06 -42.89
C TYR A 171 -29.55 4.12 -42.54
N ASP A 172 -29.86 4.27 -41.25
CA ASP A 172 -30.88 5.20 -40.78
C ASP A 172 -30.53 6.67 -41.07
N PHE A 173 -29.24 7.01 -41.06
CA PHE A 173 -28.71 8.36 -41.33
C PHE A 173 -27.92 8.45 -42.64
N ALA A 174 -28.27 7.63 -43.65
CA ALA A 174 -27.54 7.60 -44.92
C ALA A 174 -27.46 8.98 -45.62
N ASP A 175 -28.52 9.79 -45.47
CA ASP A 175 -28.62 11.14 -46.05
C ASP A 175 -28.14 12.24 -45.09
N GLU A 176 -27.74 11.89 -43.86
CA GLU A 176 -27.33 12.82 -42.79
C GLU A 176 -25.92 12.50 -42.26
N PRO A 177 -24.86 12.75 -43.06
CA PRO A 177 -23.51 12.34 -42.73
C PRO A 177 -22.94 13.01 -41.47
N GLU A 178 -23.37 14.23 -41.14
CA GLU A 178 -22.92 14.92 -39.92
C GLU A 178 -23.57 14.31 -38.66
N THR A 179 -24.87 13.99 -38.69
CA THR A 179 -25.56 13.28 -37.59
C THR A 179 -24.89 11.93 -37.31
N TYR A 180 -24.51 11.20 -38.35
CA TYR A 180 -23.81 9.93 -38.21
C TYR A 180 -22.38 10.09 -37.63
N ARG A 181 -21.65 11.16 -37.99
CA ARG A 181 -20.34 11.47 -37.39
C ARG A 181 -20.46 11.80 -35.91
N GLU A 182 -21.43 12.63 -35.53
CA GLU A 182 -21.67 13.00 -34.12
C GLU A 182 -21.95 11.76 -33.26
N LEU A 183 -22.67 10.77 -33.78
CA LEU A 183 -22.94 9.51 -33.10
C LEU A 183 -21.65 8.71 -32.82
N ILE A 184 -20.76 8.62 -33.82
CA ILE A 184 -19.46 7.95 -33.66
C ILE A 184 -18.61 8.68 -32.61
N GLU A 185 -18.57 10.01 -32.65
CA GLU A 185 -17.85 10.80 -31.66
C GLU A 185 -18.44 10.61 -30.25
N GLN A 186 -19.76 10.54 -30.11
CA GLN A 186 -20.42 10.27 -28.83
C GLN A 186 -20.08 8.88 -28.30
N ALA A 187 -20.03 7.87 -29.17
CA ALA A 187 -19.62 6.52 -28.80
C ALA A 187 -18.16 6.51 -28.30
N ASN A 188 -17.25 7.20 -29.00
CA ASN A 188 -15.86 7.37 -28.57
C ASN A 188 -15.74 8.10 -27.23
N ARG A 189 -16.50 9.19 -27.01
CA ARG A 189 -16.55 9.88 -25.72
C ARG A 189 -17.02 8.97 -24.59
N SER A 190 -17.97 8.07 -24.86
CA SER A 190 -18.48 7.12 -23.87
C SER A 190 -17.42 6.07 -23.50
N LEU A 191 -16.67 5.56 -24.47
CA LEU A 191 -15.55 4.66 -24.20
C LEU A 191 -14.45 5.33 -23.37
N ALA A 192 -14.09 6.58 -23.71
CA ALA A 192 -13.13 7.36 -22.93
C ALA A 192 -13.63 7.63 -21.50
N HIS A 193 -14.92 7.90 -21.34
CA HIS A 193 -15.54 8.09 -20.03
C HIS A 193 -15.42 6.83 -19.15
N ASN A 194 -15.61 5.63 -19.71
CA ASN A 194 -15.45 4.38 -18.96
C ASN A 194 -14.03 4.22 -18.41
N VAL A 195 -13.01 4.57 -19.19
CA VAL A 195 -11.61 4.60 -18.70
C VAL A 195 -11.48 5.57 -17.51
N GLN A 196 -12.05 6.77 -17.61
CA GLN A 196 -12.01 7.77 -16.52
C GLN A 196 -12.75 7.33 -15.26
N VAL A 197 -13.82 6.52 -15.38
CA VAL A 197 -14.52 5.96 -14.22
C VAL A 197 -13.58 5.08 -13.41
N HIS A 198 -12.83 4.18 -14.06
CA HIS A 198 -11.89 3.30 -13.37
C HIS A 198 -10.67 4.06 -12.82
N VAL A 199 -10.14 5.04 -13.54
CA VAL A 199 -9.10 5.96 -13.02
C VAL A 199 -9.53 6.58 -11.69
N ARG A 200 -10.74 7.16 -11.64
CA ARG A 200 -11.26 7.79 -10.42
C ARG A 200 -11.48 6.79 -9.29
N ALA A 201 -11.98 5.60 -9.59
CA ALA A 201 -12.15 4.54 -8.61
C ALA A 201 -10.81 4.13 -7.99
N ILE A 202 -9.76 3.95 -8.80
CA ILE A 202 -8.40 3.64 -8.33
C ILE A 202 -7.87 4.72 -7.38
N HIS A 203 -8.05 6.00 -7.72
CA HIS A 203 -7.65 7.10 -6.82
C HIS A 203 -8.41 7.09 -5.50
N GLN A 204 -9.71 6.82 -5.52
CA GLN A 204 -10.52 6.74 -4.30
C GLN A 204 -10.04 5.60 -3.39
N GLU A 205 -9.75 4.43 -3.94
CA GLU A 205 -9.23 3.30 -3.16
C GLU A 205 -7.84 3.60 -2.61
N PHE A 206 -6.98 4.25 -3.40
CA PHE A 206 -5.66 4.68 -2.93
C PHE A 206 -5.74 5.64 -1.73
N GLN A 207 -6.68 6.59 -1.75
CA GLN A 207 -6.91 7.50 -0.61
C GLN A 207 -7.40 6.77 0.65
N VAL A 208 -8.12 5.66 0.51
CA VAL A 208 -8.47 4.80 1.66
C VAL A 208 -7.22 4.12 2.20
N ILE A 209 -6.40 3.53 1.33
CA ILE A 209 -5.14 2.88 1.70
C ILE A 209 -4.19 3.86 2.42
N GLU A 210 -4.02 5.07 1.87
CA GLU A 210 -3.18 6.12 2.44
C GLU A 210 -3.66 6.52 3.85
N ARG A 211 -4.96 6.79 4.01
CA ARG A 211 -5.53 7.18 5.31
C ARG A 211 -5.36 6.09 6.36
N GLU A 212 -5.66 4.84 6.00
CA GLU A 212 -5.55 3.70 6.93
C GLU A 212 -4.09 3.46 7.35
N LEU A 213 -3.14 3.53 6.41
CA LEU A 213 -1.72 3.35 6.69
C LEU A 213 -1.11 4.53 7.46
N ALA A 214 -1.55 5.76 7.19
CA ALA A 214 -1.08 6.98 7.88
C ALA A 214 -1.64 7.12 9.30
N SER A 215 -2.84 6.60 9.59
CA SER A 215 -3.51 6.73 10.89
C SER A 215 -2.79 6.05 12.08
N LYS A 216 -1.72 5.28 11.83
CA LYS A 216 -0.93 4.57 12.85
C LYS A 216 0.43 5.21 13.19
N HIS A 217 0.71 6.41 12.71
CA HIS A 217 1.82 7.25 13.16
C HIS A 217 1.38 8.26 14.22
#